data_AF-A0A2M7WPL1-F1
#
_entry.id   AF-A0A2M7WPL1-F1
#
_cell.length_a   1.000
_cell.length_b   1.000
_cell.length_c   1.000
_cell.angle_alpha   90.00
_cell.angle_beta   90.00
_cell.angle_gamma   90.00
#
_symmetry.space_group_name_H-M   'P 1'
#
loop_
_entity.id
_entity.type
_entity.pdbx_description
1 polymer ?
#
loop_
_entity_poly.entity_id
_entity_poly.type
_entity_poly.pdbx_seq_one_letter_code
_entity_poly.pdbx_strand_id
1 'polypeptide(L)'
;VVEMTLDQVIHEAAKQWNQQRVTVTISHETEAQVKTFITERLMGLADQLGLSKASIDAAISGNAQRPLYKHLAIAALLMGFADSESGQAVAAANKRIANILRKAGDVALDVDPALLLEAVEQDLYDKLCDAESSFPTEPEHQLNVLADLRETVDGFFDDVMVMAEDEKLRANRLALLARLRALFLRLADISRL
;
A
#
# COMPACT_ATOMS: atom_id res chain seq x y z
N VAL A 1 -5.06 -10.75 21.02
CA VAL A 1 -4.01 -9.83 20.52
C VAL A 1 -4.50 -8.40 20.72
N VAL A 2 -3.61 -7.44 20.99
CA VAL A 2 -4.01 -6.03 21.18
C VAL A 2 -4.37 -5.42 19.82
N GLU A 3 -5.65 -5.17 19.58
CA GLU A 3 -6.18 -4.52 18.37
C GLU A 3 -6.07 -2.99 18.50
N MET A 4 -4.84 -2.51 18.71
CA MET A 4 -4.57 -1.07 18.78
C MET A 4 -3.51 -0.68 17.76
N THR A 5 -3.75 0.42 17.05
CA THR A 5 -2.75 1.07 16.21
C THR A 5 -1.64 1.68 17.07
N LEU A 6 -0.49 1.99 16.45
CA LEU A 6 0.59 2.66 17.16
C LEU A 6 0.13 4.01 17.77
N ASP A 7 -0.68 4.74 17.02
CA ASP A 7 -1.29 6.01 17.44
C ASP A 7 -2.11 5.82 18.72
N GLN A 8 -2.99 4.80 18.74
CA GLN A 8 -3.80 4.48 19.89
C GLN A 8 -2.95 4.07 21.10
N VAL A 9 -1.88 3.28 20.88
CA VAL A 9 -0.96 2.89 21.96
C VAL A 9 -0.27 4.10 22.56
N ILE A 10 0.22 5.04 21.74
CA ILE A 10 0.85 6.28 22.21
C ILE A 10 -0.14 7.13 23.00
N HIS A 11 -1.36 7.30 22.49
CA HIS A 11 -2.40 8.09 23.15
C HIS A 11 -2.84 7.48 24.49
N GLU A 12 -3.04 6.17 24.57
CA GLU A 12 -3.40 5.50 25.81
C GLU A 12 -2.25 5.52 26.83
N ALA A 13 -1.00 5.37 26.39
CA ALA A 13 0.16 5.53 27.26
C ALA A 13 0.23 6.95 27.85
N ALA A 14 -0.04 7.98 27.05
CA ALA A 14 -0.09 9.37 27.50
C ALA A 14 -1.16 9.60 28.57
N LYS A 15 -2.36 9.05 28.36
CA LYS A 15 -3.47 9.13 29.32
C LYS A 15 -3.10 8.47 30.65
N GLN A 16 -2.47 7.29 30.62
CA GLN A 16 -2.02 6.60 31.83
C GLN A 16 -0.98 7.42 32.62
N TRP A 17 -0.04 8.07 31.95
CA TRP A 17 0.92 8.96 32.61
C TRP A 17 0.24 10.15 33.31
N ASN A 18 -0.75 10.77 32.66
CA ASN A 18 -1.50 11.88 33.21
C ASN A 18 -2.32 11.49 34.46
N GLN A 19 -2.75 10.24 34.56
CA GLN A 19 -3.43 9.72 35.76
C GLN A 19 -2.46 9.55 36.96
N GLN A 20 -1.16 9.45 36.71
CA GLN A 20 -0.12 9.25 37.74
C GLN A 20 0.49 10.57 38.27
N ARG A 21 -0.22 11.70 38.13
CA ARG A 21 0.14 13.05 38.62
C ARG A 21 1.27 13.78 37.86
N VAL A 22 1.63 13.34 36.66
CA VAL A 22 2.51 14.09 35.76
C VAL A 22 1.70 14.52 34.55
N THR A 23 1.40 15.82 34.42
CA THR A 23 0.77 16.35 33.20
C THR A 23 1.81 16.39 32.08
N VAL A 24 1.79 15.37 31.23
CA VAL A 24 2.59 15.32 30.00
C VAL A 24 1.69 15.76 28.84
N THR A 25 1.93 16.95 28.32
CA THR A 25 1.38 17.37 27.03
C THR A 25 2.24 16.77 25.93
N ILE A 26 1.73 15.76 25.23
CA ILE A 26 2.41 15.19 24.06
C ILE A 26 2.08 16.09 22.87
N SER A 27 3.11 16.76 22.32
CA SER A 27 2.97 17.51 21.08
C SER A 27 2.89 16.56 19.88
N HIS A 28 2.32 17.03 18.77
CA HIS A 28 2.32 16.28 17.51
C HIS A 28 3.75 15.94 17.02
N GLU A 29 4.72 16.80 17.32
CA GLU A 29 6.13 16.55 17.01
C GLU A 29 6.69 15.38 17.82
N THR A 30 6.44 15.35 19.14
CA THR A 30 6.86 14.24 20.01
C THR A 30 6.21 12.93 19.58
N GLU A 31 4.93 12.95 19.25
CA GLU A 31 4.23 11.77 18.73
C GLU A 31 4.89 11.25 17.44
N ALA A 32 5.21 12.13 16.49
CA ALA A 32 5.90 11.74 15.26
C ALA A 32 7.29 11.14 15.54
N GLN A 33 8.08 11.75 16.43
CA GLN A 33 9.40 11.24 16.81
C GLN A 33 9.32 9.85 17.46
N VAL A 34 8.33 9.61 18.33
CA VAL A 34 8.10 8.31 18.96
C VAL A 34 7.70 7.26 17.91
N LYS A 35 6.83 7.61 16.96
CA LYS A 35 6.45 6.72 15.85
C LYS A 35 7.65 6.33 15.00
N THR A 36 8.47 7.30 14.62
CA THR A 36 9.73 7.07 13.88
C THR A 36 10.65 6.15 14.67
N PHE A 37 10.91 6.45 15.94
CA PHE A 37 11.76 5.63 16.80
C PHE A 37 11.28 4.17 16.90
N ILE A 38 9.98 3.95 17.10
CA ILE A 38 9.40 2.60 17.19
C ILE A 38 9.54 1.86 15.85
N THR A 39 9.31 2.56 14.74
CA THR A 39 9.42 1.99 13.39
C THR A 39 10.87 1.62 13.07
N GLU A 40 11.82 2.53 13.33
CA GLU A 40 13.25 2.27 13.17
C GLU A 40 13.73 1.12 14.06
N ARG A 41 13.23 1.04 15.30
CA ARG A 41 13.55 -0.06 16.20
C ARG A 41 13.02 -1.39 15.68
N LEU A 42 11.80 -1.42 15.16
CA LEU A 42 11.20 -2.61 14.55
C LEU A 42 12.03 -3.07 13.34
N MET A 43 12.45 -2.13 12.49
CA MET A 43 13.36 -2.40 11.37
C MET A 43 14.73 -2.91 11.84
N GLY A 44 15.25 -2.43 12.97
CA GLY A 44 16.47 -2.92 13.59
C GLY A 44 16.35 -4.33 14.18
N LEU A 45 15.12 -4.80 14.43
CA LEU A 45 14.84 -6.15 14.92
C LEU A 45 14.48 -7.14 13.80
N ALA A 46 14.44 -6.70 12.55
CA ALA A 46 14.00 -7.51 11.40
C ALA A 46 14.64 -8.90 11.37
N ASP A 47 15.98 -8.98 11.45
CA ASP A 47 16.72 -10.25 11.43
C ASP A 47 16.35 -11.18 12.60
N GLN A 48 16.11 -10.62 13.79
CA GLN A 48 15.71 -11.40 14.97
C GLN A 48 14.29 -11.95 14.84
N LEU A 49 13.45 -11.27 14.07
CA LEU A 49 12.07 -11.67 13.76
C LEU A 49 12.00 -12.59 12.54
N GLY A 50 13.12 -12.88 11.88
CA GLY A 50 13.16 -13.63 10.62
C GLY A 50 12.51 -12.88 9.46
N LEU A 51 12.49 -11.55 9.52
CA LEU A 51 11.86 -10.68 8.53
C LEU A 51 12.90 -9.85 7.76
N SER A 52 12.58 -9.47 6.52
CA SER A 52 13.39 -8.50 5.78
C SER A 52 12.96 -7.07 6.10
N LYS A 53 13.91 -6.14 6.16
CA LYS A 53 13.61 -4.71 6.34
C LYS A 53 12.67 -4.18 5.26
N ALA A 54 12.85 -4.60 4.01
CA ALA A 54 11.98 -4.21 2.90
C ALA A 54 10.52 -4.65 3.12
N SER A 55 10.29 -5.88 3.60
CA SER A 55 8.94 -6.38 3.86
C SER A 55 8.23 -5.63 4.99
N ILE A 56 8.95 -5.26 6.05
CA ILE A 56 8.42 -4.43 7.14
C ILE A 56 8.09 -3.03 6.64
N ASP A 57 8.99 -2.39 5.90
CA ASP A 57 8.77 -1.05 5.36
C ASP A 57 7.58 -1.02 4.39
N ALA A 58 7.47 -2.01 3.49
CA ALA A 58 6.32 -2.16 2.60
C ALA A 58 5.00 -2.31 3.38
N ALA A 59 4.98 -3.17 4.41
CA ALA A 59 3.78 -3.40 5.22
C ALA A 59 3.35 -2.15 5.99
N ILE A 60 4.29 -1.40 6.58
CA ILE A 60 4.00 -0.17 7.35
C ILE A 60 3.55 0.95 6.41
N SER A 61 4.25 1.14 5.30
CA SER A 61 4.01 2.24 4.36
C SER A 61 2.70 2.12 3.59
N GLY A 62 2.15 0.91 3.48
CA GLY A 62 0.83 0.70 2.87
C GLY A 62 -0.31 1.31 3.68
N ASN A 63 -0.33 1.07 4.99
CA ASN A 63 -1.37 1.59 5.87
C ASN A 63 -0.90 1.64 7.33
N ALA A 64 -0.41 2.81 7.76
CA ALA A 64 0.09 3.03 9.12
C ALA A 64 -0.98 2.89 10.23
N GLN A 65 -2.26 2.83 9.88
CA GLN A 65 -3.38 2.72 10.82
C GLN A 65 -3.74 1.27 11.14
N ARG A 66 -2.80 0.33 11.05
CA ARG A 66 -2.96 -1.04 11.52
C ARG A 66 -2.20 -1.29 12.83
N PRO A 67 -2.63 -2.28 13.63
CA PRO A 67 -1.81 -2.77 14.73
C PRO A 67 -0.45 -3.29 14.25
N LEU A 68 0.60 -3.04 15.04
CA LEU A 68 1.98 -3.44 14.69
C LEU A 68 2.12 -4.93 14.37
N TYR A 69 1.43 -5.81 15.10
CA TYR A 69 1.51 -7.24 14.83
C TYR A 69 0.93 -7.62 13.46
N LYS A 70 -0.09 -6.90 12.95
CA LYS A 70 -0.63 -7.12 11.60
C LYS A 70 0.39 -6.70 10.54
N HIS A 71 1.15 -5.64 10.78
CA HIS A 71 2.27 -5.28 9.89
C HIS A 71 3.32 -6.39 9.82
N LEU A 72 3.66 -7.01 10.94
CA LEU A 72 4.62 -8.13 10.95
C LEU A 72 4.08 -9.38 10.26
N ALA A 73 2.79 -9.69 10.44
CA ALA A 73 2.15 -10.79 9.72
C ALA A 73 2.17 -10.54 8.20
N ILE A 74 1.83 -9.32 7.76
CA ILE A 74 1.90 -8.93 6.35
C ILE A 74 3.35 -9.02 5.85
N ALA A 75 4.33 -8.50 6.60
CA ALA A 75 5.74 -8.57 6.22
C ALA A 75 6.21 -10.01 5.99
N ALA A 76 5.81 -10.95 6.86
CA ALA A 76 6.11 -12.37 6.70
C ALA A 76 5.54 -12.94 5.38
N LEU A 77 4.29 -12.59 5.06
CA LEU A 77 3.64 -13.00 3.80
C LEU A 77 4.36 -12.41 2.58
N LEU A 78 4.76 -11.14 2.65
CA LEU A 78 5.43 -10.47 1.56
C LEU A 78 6.82 -11.04 1.25
N MET A 79 7.52 -11.60 2.24
CA MET A 79 8.81 -12.27 1.98
C MET A 79 8.65 -13.46 1.04
N GLY A 80 7.71 -14.37 1.34
CA GLY A 80 7.47 -15.52 0.47
C GLY A 80 6.98 -15.12 -0.92
N PHE A 81 6.22 -14.02 -1.01
CA PHE A 81 5.77 -13.45 -2.26
C PHE A 81 6.91 -12.88 -3.10
N ALA A 82 7.79 -12.06 -2.49
CA ALA A 82 8.90 -11.40 -3.18
C ALA A 82 9.92 -12.38 -3.78
N ASP A 83 10.05 -13.57 -3.20
CA ASP A 83 10.93 -14.63 -3.72
C ASP A 83 10.33 -15.35 -4.95
N SER A 84 9.03 -15.18 -5.23
CA SER A 84 8.36 -15.78 -6.38
C SER A 84 8.48 -14.91 -7.65
N GLU A 85 8.47 -15.54 -8.83
CA GLU A 85 8.45 -14.84 -10.11
C GLU A 85 7.25 -13.89 -10.23
N SER A 86 6.09 -14.33 -9.72
CA SER A 86 4.88 -13.50 -9.71
C SER A 86 5.02 -12.28 -8.82
N GLY A 87 5.62 -12.42 -7.64
CA GLY A 87 5.82 -11.29 -6.74
C GLY A 87 6.82 -10.27 -7.27
N GLN A 88 7.88 -10.73 -7.93
CA GLN A 88 8.84 -9.82 -8.60
C GLN A 88 8.18 -9.00 -9.70
N ALA A 89 7.33 -9.62 -10.53
CA ALA A 89 6.58 -8.93 -11.57
C ALA A 89 5.61 -7.89 -10.98
N VAL A 90 4.83 -8.28 -9.97
CA VAL A 90 3.88 -7.37 -9.29
C VAL A 90 4.61 -6.20 -8.62
N ALA A 91 5.77 -6.43 -7.99
CA ALA A 91 6.60 -5.39 -7.41
C ALA A 91 7.14 -4.41 -8.47
N ALA A 92 7.62 -4.93 -9.59
CA ALA A 92 8.10 -4.11 -10.71
C ALA A 92 6.98 -3.24 -11.30
N ALA A 93 5.79 -3.81 -11.53
CA ALA A 93 4.63 -3.08 -12.01
C ALA A 93 4.20 -1.97 -11.04
N ASN A 94 4.10 -2.29 -9.74
CA ASN A 94 3.75 -1.31 -8.70
C ASN A 94 4.79 -0.18 -8.59
N LYS A 95 6.08 -0.49 -8.74
CA LYS A 95 7.15 0.51 -8.77
C LYS A 95 7.05 1.42 -9.99
N ARG A 96 6.66 0.89 -11.16
CA ARG A 96 6.38 1.69 -12.35
C ARG A 96 5.20 2.63 -12.10
N ILE A 97 4.09 2.11 -11.57
CA ILE A 97 2.89 2.89 -11.23
C ILE A 97 3.23 4.02 -10.25
N ALA A 98 3.90 3.72 -9.14
CA ALA A 98 4.28 4.71 -8.14
C ALA A 98 5.15 5.83 -8.73
N ASN A 99 6.09 5.49 -9.63
CA ASN A 99 6.93 6.48 -10.30
C ASN A 99 6.17 7.36 -11.29
N ILE A 100 5.21 6.79 -12.03
CA ILE A 100 4.35 7.53 -12.96
C ILE A 100 3.50 8.54 -12.17
N LEU A 101 2.82 8.08 -11.11
CA LEU A 101 1.95 8.92 -10.29
C LEU A 101 2.75 10.03 -9.57
N ARG A 102 3.94 9.72 -9.06
CA ARG A 102 4.83 10.73 -8.46
C ARG A 102 5.18 11.86 -9.44
N LYS A 103 5.33 11.56 -10.74
CA LYS A 103 5.60 12.58 -11.77
C LYS A 103 4.35 13.36 -12.16
N ALA A 104 3.19 12.72 -12.09
CA ALA A 104 1.90 13.34 -12.42
C ALA A 104 1.41 14.32 -11.33
N GLY A 105 1.79 14.11 -10.07
CA GLY A 105 1.36 14.94 -8.94
C GLY A 105 0.00 14.50 -8.41
N ASP A 106 -0.88 15.45 -8.12
CA ASP A 106 -2.23 15.15 -7.64
C ASP A 106 -3.10 14.61 -8.78
N VAL A 107 -3.54 13.36 -8.63
CA VAL A 107 -4.34 12.63 -9.61
C VAL A 107 -5.67 12.26 -8.97
N ALA A 108 -6.77 12.46 -9.69
CA ALA A 108 -8.09 12.05 -9.23
C ALA A 108 -8.21 10.51 -9.21
N LEU A 109 -9.10 9.98 -8.37
CA LEU A 109 -9.44 8.56 -8.36
C LEU A 109 -10.69 8.24 -9.18
N ASP A 110 -11.31 9.24 -9.80
CA ASP A 110 -12.51 9.04 -10.60
C ASP A 110 -12.11 8.67 -12.04
N VAL A 111 -12.58 7.51 -12.49
CA VAL A 111 -12.31 6.98 -13.83
C VAL A 111 -13.61 7.04 -14.60
N ASP A 112 -13.58 7.70 -15.75
CA ASP A 112 -14.68 7.75 -16.70
C ASP A 112 -14.59 6.54 -17.65
N PRO A 113 -15.52 5.56 -17.56
CA PRO A 113 -15.51 4.39 -18.43
C PRO A 113 -15.68 4.74 -19.92
N ALA A 114 -16.28 5.89 -20.24
CA ALA A 114 -16.44 6.33 -21.63
C ALA A 114 -15.12 6.76 -22.28
N LEU A 115 -14.07 6.98 -21.48
CA LEU A 115 -12.73 7.34 -21.93
C LEU A 115 -11.75 6.16 -21.92
N LEU A 116 -12.23 4.92 -21.71
CA LEU A 116 -11.45 3.69 -21.85
C LEU A 116 -11.57 3.19 -23.30
N LEU A 117 -10.55 3.47 -24.10
CA LEU A 117 -10.57 3.24 -25.55
C LEU A 117 -10.08 1.84 -25.91
N GLU A 118 -9.03 1.38 -25.24
CA GLU A 118 -8.42 0.08 -25.55
C GLU A 118 -9.09 -1.03 -24.73
N ALA A 119 -9.18 -2.23 -25.30
CA ALA A 119 -9.78 -3.38 -24.63
C ALA A 119 -9.04 -3.73 -23.31
N VAL A 120 -7.72 -3.55 -23.27
CA VAL A 120 -6.90 -3.77 -22.06
C VAL A 120 -7.18 -2.75 -20.95
N GLU A 121 -7.63 -1.53 -21.28
CA GLU A 121 -8.02 -0.53 -20.29
C GLU A 121 -9.35 -0.92 -19.63
N GLN A 122 -10.29 -1.40 -20.45
CA GLN A 122 -11.59 -1.86 -20.01
C GLN A 122 -11.45 -3.12 -19.14
N ASP A 123 -10.65 -4.09 -19.56
CA ASP A 123 -10.39 -5.31 -18.79
C ASP A 123 -9.73 -5.01 -17.44
N LEU A 124 -8.70 -4.16 -17.41
CA LEU A 124 -8.09 -3.73 -16.15
C LEU A 124 -9.09 -2.99 -15.25
N TYR A 125 -9.93 -2.13 -15.81
CA TYR A 125 -10.95 -1.42 -15.05
C TYR A 125 -11.98 -2.37 -14.44
N ASP A 126 -12.51 -3.31 -15.22
CA ASP A 126 -13.51 -4.26 -14.77
C ASP A 126 -12.95 -5.17 -13.67
N LYS A 127 -11.75 -5.73 -13.87
CA LYS A 127 -11.06 -6.54 -12.86
C LYS A 127 -10.76 -5.75 -11.59
N LEU A 128 -10.39 -4.48 -11.73
CA LEU A 128 -10.15 -3.61 -10.58
C LEU A 128 -11.45 -3.34 -9.80
N CYS A 129 -12.55 -3.06 -10.48
CA CYS A 129 -13.87 -2.89 -9.87
C CYS A 129 -14.31 -4.15 -9.11
N ASP A 130 -14.14 -5.33 -9.71
CA ASP A 130 -14.42 -6.61 -9.08
C ASP A 130 -13.56 -6.79 -7.82
N ALA A 131 -12.25 -6.62 -7.94
CA ALA A 131 -11.29 -6.76 -6.85
C ALA A 131 -11.58 -5.78 -5.69
N GLU A 132 -11.98 -4.54 -5.98
CA GLU A 132 -12.36 -3.56 -4.97
C GLU A 132 -13.65 -3.95 -4.24
N SER A 133 -14.65 -4.47 -4.96
CA SER A 133 -15.96 -4.84 -4.42
C SER A 133 -15.90 -6.04 -3.47
N SER A 134 -15.02 -7.01 -3.75
CA SER A 134 -14.86 -8.23 -2.97
C SER A 134 -13.51 -8.31 -2.26
N PHE A 135 -12.87 -7.17 -1.99
CA PHE A 135 -11.53 -7.16 -1.39
C PHE A 135 -11.58 -7.76 0.03
N PRO A 136 -10.89 -8.88 0.29
CA PRO A 136 -11.01 -9.61 1.54
C PRO A 136 -10.36 -8.86 2.71
N THR A 137 -10.64 -9.31 3.94
CA THR A 137 -10.00 -8.78 5.16
C THR A 137 -8.67 -9.45 5.46
N GLU A 138 -8.55 -10.74 5.14
CA GLU A 138 -7.39 -11.56 5.44
C GLU A 138 -6.23 -11.25 4.48
N PRO A 139 -5.03 -10.89 4.98
CA PRO A 139 -3.90 -10.50 4.13
C PRO A 139 -3.50 -11.53 3.07
N GLU A 140 -3.58 -12.82 3.37
CA GLU A 140 -3.28 -13.90 2.43
C GLU A 140 -4.23 -13.87 1.21
N HIS A 141 -5.53 -13.71 1.47
CA HIS A 141 -6.52 -13.60 0.41
C HIS A 141 -6.41 -12.27 -0.35
N GLN A 142 -6.06 -11.17 0.35
CA GLN A 142 -5.81 -9.88 -0.30
C GLN A 142 -4.67 -10.00 -1.31
N LEU A 143 -3.59 -10.68 -0.91
CA LEU A 143 -2.44 -10.90 -1.77
C LEU A 143 -2.79 -11.71 -3.03
N ASN A 144 -3.64 -12.74 -2.90
CA ASN A 144 -4.10 -13.53 -4.05
C ASN A 144 -4.89 -12.66 -5.03
N VAL A 145 -5.86 -11.87 -4.54
CA VAL A 145 -6.64 -10.95 -5.39
C VAL A 145 -5.74 -9.95 -6.10
N LEU A 146 -4.72 -9.43 -5.41
CA LEU A 146 -3.77 -8.50 -6.01
C LEU A 146 -2.84 -9.16 -7.03
N ALA A 147 -2.47 -10.42 -6.81
CA ALA A 147 -1.67 -11.20 -7.76
C ALA A 147 -2.45 -11.52 -9.03
N ASP A 148 -3.76 -11.76 -8.94
CA ASP A 148 -4.64 -12.03 -10.09
C ASP A 148 -4.77 -10.82 -11.03
N LEU A 149 -4.54 -9.60 -10.54
CA LEU A 149 -4.53 -8.38 -11.37
C LEU A 149 -3.27 -8.29 -12.25
N ARG A 150 -2.22 -9.06 -11.97
CA ARG A 150 -0.92 -8.95 -12.66
C ARG A 150 -1.05 -8.97 -14.18
N GLU A 151 -1.71 -9.99 -14.72
CA GLU A 151 -1.79 -10.17 -16.17
C GLU A 151 -2.48 -8.98 -16.86
N THR A 152 -3.55 -8.45 -16.25
CA THR A 152 -4.26 -7.27 -16.76
C THR A 152 -3.43 -5.98 -16.67
N VAL A 153 -2.59 -5.86 -15.63
CA VAL A 153 -1.69 -4.71 -15.46
C VAL A 153 -0.54 -4.76 -16.46
N ASP A 154 0.04 -5.95 -16.69
CA ASP A 154 1.09 -6.16 -17.67
C ASP A 154 0.56 -5.85 -19.09
N GLY A 155 -0.61 -6.40 -19.46
CA GLY A 155 -1.26 -6.12 -20.74
C GLY A 155 -1.60 -4.65 -20.94
N PHE A 156 -2.10 -3.96 -19.91
CA PHE A 156 -2.29 -2.51 -19.95
C PHE A 156 -0.97 -1.79 -20.28
N PHE A 157 0.14 -2.18 -19.66
CA PHE A 157 1.40 -1.49 -19.82
C PHE A 157 2.16 -1.79 -21.11
N ASP A 158 1.85 -2.91 -21.75
CA ASP A 158 2.37 -3.31 -23.06
C ASP A 158 1.67 -2.53 -24.19
N ASP A 159 0.35 -2.37 -24.11
CA ASP A 159 -0.46 -1.80 -25.20
C ASP A 159 -0.86 -0.33 -24.97
N VAL A 160 -0.80 0.18 -23.73
CA VAL A 160 -1.28 1.53 -23.39
C VAL A 160 -0.15 2.51 -23.08
N MET A 161 -0.07 3.57 -23.89
CA MET A 161 0.78 4.72 -23.60
C MET A 161 0.11 5.66 -22.58
N VAL A 162 0.49 5.53 -21.31
CA VAL A 162 -0.10 6.33 -20.20
C VAL A 162 0.01 7.83 -20.41
N MET A 163 1.16 8.31 -20.92
CA MET A 163 1.39 9.73 -21.21
C MET A 163 0.88 10.10 -22.61
N ALA A 164 -0.43 9.98 -22.81
CA ALA A 164 -1.11 10.36 -24.05
C ALA A 164 -1.08 11.89 -24.27
N GLU A 165 -1.16 12.31 -25.53
CA GLU A 165 -1.27 13.73 -25.90
C GLU A 165 -2.61 14.34 -25.50
N ASP A 166 -3.68 13.57 -25.61
CA ASP A 166 -5.01 13.97 -25.13
C ASP A 166 -5.01 14.03 -23.60
N GLU A 167 -5.26 15.22 -23.06
CA GLU A 167 -5.22 15.47 -21.63
C GLU A 167 -6.29 14.71 -20.85
N LYS A 168 -7.49 14.53 -21.42
CA LYS A 168 -8.59 13.80 -20.77
C LYS A 168 -8.28 12.32 -20.71
N LEU A 169 -7.79 11.75 -21.81
CA LEU A 169 -7.38 10.34 -21.87
C LEU A 169 -6.23 10.07 -20.90
N ARG A 170 -5.21 10.95 -20.89
CA ARG A 170 -4.09 10.86 -19.95
C ARG A 170 -4.57 10.93 -18.50
N ALA A 171 -5.45 11.88 -18.17
CA ALA A 171 -6.01 12.01 -16.83
C ALA A 171 -6.79 10.74 -16.42
N ASN A 172 -7.58 10.16 -17.32
CA ASN A 172 -8.33 8.94 -17.06
C ASN A 172 -7.42 7.73 -16.80
N ARG A 173 -6.37 7.55 -17.62
CA ARG A 173 -5.35 6.51 -17.43
C ARG A 173 -4.62 6.66 -16.10
N LEU A 174 -4.26 7.89 -15.74
CA LEU A 174 -3.64 8.17 -14.45
C LEU A 174 -4.58 7.86 -13.29
N ALA A 175 -5.88 8.18 -13.42
CA ALA A 175 -6.88 7.85 -12.41
C ALA A 175 -7.04 6.33 -12.22
N LEU A 176 -7.03 5.55 -13.32
CA LEU A 176 -7.04 4.09 -13.26
C LEU A 176 -5.84 3.54 -12.50
N LEU A 177 -4.64 4.03 -12.82
CA LEU A 177 -3.41 3.66 -12.11
C LEU A 177 -3.41 4.09 -10.63
N ALA A 178 -4.02 5.24 -10.33
CA ALA A 178 -4.13 5.75 -8.97
C ALA A 178 -5.08 4.88 -8.11
N ARG A 179 -6.23 4.46 -8.67
CA ARG A 179 -7.13 3.49 -8.02
C ARG A 179 -6.45 2.15 -7.78
N LEU A 180 -5.78 1.62 -8.80
CA LEU A 180 -5.03 0.37 -8.70
C LEU A 180 -3.99 0.46 -7.56
N ARG A 181 -3.19 1.54 -7.53
CA ARG A 181 -2.22 1.76 -6.44
C ARG A 181 -2.91 1.86 -5.07
N ALA A 182 -4.05 2.56 -4.98
CA ALA A 182 -4.80 2.67 -3.74
C ALA A 182 -5.26 1.29 -3.23
N LEU A 183 -5.69 0.38 -4.13
CA LEU A 183 -6.04 -0.99 -3.78
C LEU A 183 -4.82 -1.76 -3.22
N PHE A 184 -3.65 -1.67 -3.85
CA PHE A 184 -2.43 -2.30 -3.32
C PHE A 184 -2.06 -1.79 -1.92
N LEU A 185 -2.15 -0.47 -1.69
CA LEU A 185 -1.87 0.14 -0.39
C LEU A 185 -2.82 -0.35 0.72
N ARG A 186 -4.03 -0.84 0.38
CA ARG A 186 -4.92 -1.51 1.33
C ARG A 186 -4.37 -2.82 1.88
N LEU A 187 -3.29 -3.38 1.31
CA LEU A 187 -2.48 -4.44 1.89
C LEU A 187 -1.09 -3.92 2.28
N ALA A 188 -0.30 -3.42 1.33
CA ALA A 188 1.08 -2.97 1.55
C ALA A 188 1.57 -2.08 0.41
N ASP A 189 2.62 -1.28 0.64
CA ASP A 189 3.32 -0.58 -0.43
C ASP A 189 4.30 -1.52 -1.13
N ILE A 190 3.75 -2.35 -2.04
CA ILE A 190 4.49 -3.39 -2.78
C ILE A 190 5.64 -2.82 -3.63
N SER A 191 5.61 -1.51 -3.94
CA SER A 191 6.70 -0.86 -4.67
C SER A 191 8.03 -0.77 -3.90
N ARG A 192 8.01 -1.09 -2.60
CA ARG A 192 9.17 -1.07 -1.69
C ARG A 192 9.81 -2.43 -1.43
N LEU A 193 9.25 -3.49 -2.02
CA LEU A 193 9.85 -4.83 -2.00
C LEU A 193 11.08 -4.92 -2.92
#